data_AF-A0A9Q1BH38-F1
#
_entry.id   AF-A0A9Q1BH38-F1
#
_cell.length_a   1.000
_cell.length_b   1.000
_cell.length_c   1.000
_cell.angle_alpha   90.00
_cell.angle_beta   90.00
_cell.angle_gamma   90.00
#
_symmetry.space_group_name_H-M   'P 1'
#
loop_
_entity.id
_entity.type
_entity.pdbx_description
1 polymer ?
#
loop_
_entity_poly.entity_id
_entity_poly.type
_entity_poly.pdbx_seq_one_letter_code
_entity_poly.pdbx_strand_id
1 'polypeptide(L)'
;MTKPDSLAEAVTAVMEMESFQQAQMHQFRQQKGNLRNIDNSQDDQSPLTTNLASIRKALEEIKGTIAELQAWKGGMEKRDNPADVPASDWPGRFRGRCWNCGDLGHLRRHCRAPKMYRPYQENGQEPGR
;
A
#
# COMPACT_ATOMS: atom_id res chain seq x y z
N MET A 1 23.41 -16.15 54.58
CA MET A 1 22.10 -16.02 55.24
C MET A 1 22.10 -17.00 56.40
N THR A 2 22.22 -16.50 57.61
CA THR A 2 22.13 -17.30 58.83
C THR A 2 20.70 -17.85 58.94
N LYS A 3 20.57 -19.11 59.32
CA LYS A 3 19.26 -19.73 59.57
C LYS A 3 18.74 -19.19 60.92
N PRO A 4 17.45 -18.88 61.06
CA PRO A 4 16.91 -18.42 62.34
C PRO A 4 17.08 -19.50 63.41
N ASP A 5 17.53 -19.10 64.59
CA ASP A 5 17.86 -20.03 65.68
C ASP A 5 16.61 -20.40 66.52
N SER A 6 15.49 -19.71 66.32
CA SER A 6 14.22 -20.00 66.97
C SER A 6 13.02 -19.89 66.03
N LEU A 7 11.94 -20.61 66.36
CA LEU A 7 10.68 -20.55 65.62
C LEU A 7 10.03 -19.16 65.72
N ALA A 8 10.19 -18.47 66.85
CA ALA A 8 9.69 -17.12 67.03
C ALA A 8 10.39 -16.14 66.07
N GLU A 9 11.72 -16.21 65.98
CA GLU A 9 12.51 -15.40 65.06
C GLU A 9 12.19 -15.71 63.59
N ALA A 10 11.98 -16.98 63.25
CA ALA A 10 11.55 -17.38 61.91
C ALA A 10 10.18 -16.78 61.54
N VAL A 11 9.21 -16.83 62.45
CA VAL A 11 7.87 -16.26 62.23
C VAL A 11 7.94 -14.74 62.09
N THR A 12 8.73 -14.06 62.93
CA THR A 12 8.94 -12.61 62.83
C THR A 12 9.57 -12.23 61.50
N ALA A 13 10.62 -12.94 61.06
CA ALA A 13 11.27 -12.69 59.77
C ALA A 13 10.30 -12.90 58.60
N VAL A 14 9.42 -13.92 58.66
CA VAL A 14 8.37 -14.13 57.65
C VAL A 14 7.36 -12.97 57.64
N MET A 15 6.91 -12.54 58.80
CA MET A 15 5.97 -11.41 58.91
C MET A 15 6.57 -10.11 58.36
N GLU A 16 7.85 -9.86 58.64
CA GLU A 16 8.58 -8.72 58.10
C GLU A 16 8.74 -8.82 56.57
N MET A 17 9.10 -9.99 56.04
CA MET A 17 9.19 -10.21 54.60
C MET A 17 7.85 -10.00 53.90
N GLU A 18 6.75 -10.48 54.48
CA GLU A 18 5.40 -10.27 53.93
C GLU A 18 4.99 -8.80 53.96
N SER A 19 5.28 -8.10 55.06
CA SER A 19 5.00 -6.66 55.16
C SER A 19 5.80 -5.85 54.13
N PHE A 20 7.07 -6.21 53.90
CA PHE A 20 7.91 -5.58 52.90
C PHE A 20 7.41 -5.88 51.48
N GLN A 21 7.01 -7.13 51.21
CA GLN A 21 6.45 -7.53 49.92
C GLN A 21 5.12 -6.80 49.65
N GLN A 22 4.25 -6.68 50.66
CA GLN A 22 3.01 -5.92 50.55
C GLN A 22 3.29 -4.43 50.30
N ALA A 23 4.25 -3.83 51.00
CA ALA A 23 4.66 -2.44 50.77
C ALA A 23 5.23 -2.23 49.36
N GLN A 24 6.05 -3.15 48.85
CA GLN A 24 6.53 -3.11 47.45
C GLN A 24 5.37 -3.20 46.45
N MET A 25 4.40 -4.08 46.67
CA MET A 25 3.22 -4.20 45.81
C MET A 25 2.39 -2.92 45.80
N HIS A 26 2.24 -2.25 46.95
CA HIS A 26 1.57 -0.96 47.05
C HIS A 26 2.35 0.15 46.34
N GLN A 27 3.68 0.20 46.44
CA GLN A 27 4.51 1.13 45.68
C GLN A 27 4.40 0.90 44.17
N PHE A 28 4.42 -0.36 43.71
CA PHE A 28 4.25 -0.70 42.30
C PHE A 28 2.86 -0.31 41.79
N ARG A 29 1.83 -0.40 42.64
CA ARG A 29 0.47 0.04 42.34
C ARG A 29 0.35 1.56 42.28
N GLN A 30 1.04 2.30 43.16
CA GLN A 30 1.14 3.76 43.10
C GLN A 30 1.93 4.24 41.87
N GLN A 31 3.01 3.55 41.48
CA GLN A 31 3.74 3.82 40.23
C GLN A 31 2.84 3.60 39.00
N LYS A 32 2.06 2.51 38.95
CA LYS A 32 1.08 2.28 37.87
C LYS A 32 -0.06 3.30 37.87
N GLY A 33 -0.39 3.90 39.01
CA GLY A 33 -1.37 4.99 39.14
C GLY A 33 -0.87 6.34 38.61
N ASN A 34 0.44 6.51 38.42
CA ASN A 34 1.07 7.75 37.98
C ASN A 34 1.48 7.75 36.49
N LEU A 35 1.19 6.67 35.74
CA LEU A 35 1.37 6.56 34.28
C LEU A 35 0.11 6.99 33.52
N ARG A 36 -0.44 8.16 33.85
CA ARG A 36 -1.34 8.90 32.96
C ARG A 36 -0.73 10.26 32.68
N ASN A 37 0.05 10.28 31.60
CA ASN A 37 0.54 11.40 30.79
C ASN A 37 2.05 11.27 30.58
N ILE A 38 2.44 10.42 29.62
CA ILE A 38 3.63 10.68 28.83
C ILE A 38 3.14 10.82 27.40
N ASP A 39 3.17 12.08 26.99
CA ASP A 39 3.01 12.57 25.63
C ASP A 39 4.06 11.94 24.71
N ASN A 40 3.68 11.89 23.45
CA ASN A 40 4.34 11.35 22.28
C ASN A 40 5.86 11.63 22.25
N SER A 41 6.68 10.59 22.09
CA SER A 41 8.06 10.73 21.60
C SER A 41 8.43 9.52 20.75
N GLN A 42 8.93 9.87 19.58
CA GLN A 42 9.23 9.05 18.42
C GLN A 42 10.36 8.02 18.64
N ASP A 43 10.21 6.91 17.91
CA ASP A 43 11.26 6.19 17.18
C ASP A 43 12.50 5.69 17.95
N ASP A 44 12.37 4.52 18.60
CA ASP A 44 13.51 3.62 18.82
C ASP A 44 13.48 2.48 17.79
N GLN A 45 14.36 2.60 16.79
CA GLN A 45 14.67 1.57 15.81
C GLN A 45 15.43 0.42 16.48
N SER A 46 14.76 -0.72 16.71
CA SER A 46 15.43 -2.02 16.80
C SER A 46 15.12 -2.82 15.51
N PRO A 47 16.12 -3.41 14.83
CA PRO A 47 15.95 -3.88 13.45
C PRO A 47 15.20 -5.22 13.32
N LEU A 48 14.66 -5.78 14.40
CA LEU A 48 14.08 -7.13 14.36
C LEU A 48 12.73 -7.30 15.08
N THR A 49 12.01 -6.22 15.35
CA THR A 49 10.61 -6.31 15.76
C THR A 49 9.79 -5.28 14.98
N THR A 50 9.47 -5.57 13.71
CA THR A 50 8.29 -4.93 13.13
C THR A 50 7.12 -5.26 14.03
N ASN A 51 6.66 -4.26 14.80
CA ASN A 51 5.53 -4.39 15.70
C ASN A 51 4.37 -5.03 14.92
N LEU A 52 3.68 -6.00 15.52
CA LEU A 52 2.55 -6.70 14.88
C LEU A 52 1.52 -5.72 14.29
N ALA A 53 1.40 -4.53 14.88
CA ALA A 53 0.61 -3.42 14.36
C ALA A 53 1.08 -2.91 12.98
N SER A 54 2.38 -2.75 12.77
CA SER A 54 2.96 -2.34 11.48
C SER A 54 2.77 -3.40 10.40
N ILE A 55 2.93 -4.68 10.74
CA ILE A 55 2.66 -5.80 9.82
C ILE A 55 1.18 -5.81 9.45
N ARG A 56 0.28 -5.68 10.43
CA ARG A 56 -1.17 -5.63 10.19
C ARG A 56 -1.54 -4.45 9.28
N LYS A 57 -0.97 -3.27 9.52
CA LYS A 57 -1.22 -2.09 8.71
C LYS A 57 -0.75 -2.31 7.26
N ALA A 58 0.46 -2.82 7.07
CA ALA A 58 0.99 -3.15 5.74
C ALA A 58 0.11 -4.19 5.02
N LEU A 59 -0.43 -5.18 5.74
CA LEU A 59 -1.37 -6.16 5.18
C LEU A 59 -2.69 -5.52 4.73
N GLU A 60 -3.23 -4.56 5.47
CA GLU A 60 -4.45 -3.85 5.05
C GLU A 60 -4.19 -2.95 3.82
N GLU A 61 -3.03 -2.30 3.76
CA GLU A 61 -2.61 -1.53 2.58
C GLU A 61 -2.50 -2.42 1.34
N ILE A 62 -1.83 -3.58 1.46
CA ILE A 62 -1.72 -4.55 0.35
C ILE A 62 -3.10 -5.06 -0.10
N LYS A 63 -4.00 -5.38 0.83
CA LYS A 63 -5.38 -5.80 0.48
C LYS A 63 -6.14 -4.72 -0.30
N GLY A 64 -5.98 -3.44 0.08
CA GLY A 64 -6.57 -2.31 -0.63
C GLY A 64 -6.08 -2.24 -2.07
N THR A 65 -4.76 -2.33 -2.29
CA THR A 65 -4.20 -2.32 -3.65
C THR A 65 -4.67 -3.49 -4.52
N ILE A 66 -4.86 -4.68 -3.93
CA ILE A 66 -5.39 -5.84 -4.65
C ILE A 66 -6.85 -5.61 -5.06
N ALA A 67 -7.68 -5.03 -4.19
CA ALA A 67 -9.07 -4.71 -4.52
C ALA A 67 -9.16 -3.69 -5.66
N GLU A 68 -8.31 -2.67 -5.66
CA GLU A 68 -8.19 -1.71 -6.77
C GLU A 68 -7.80 -2.42 -8.07
N LEU A 69 -6.76 -3.27 -8.05
CA LEU A 69 -6.33 -4.03 -9.22
C LEU A 69 -7.42 -4.96 -9.75
N GLN A 70 -8.21 -5.59 -8.87
CA GLN A 70 -9.34 -6.43 -9.26
C GLN A 70 -10.48 -5.62 -9.88
N ALA A 71 -10.78 -4.43 -9.35
CA ALA A 71 -11.75 -3.52 -9.95
C ALA A 71 -11.30 -3.04 -11.33
N TRP A 72 -10.01 -2.76 -11.48
CA TRP A 72 -9.41 -2.41 -12.78
C TRP A 72 -9.52 -3.58 -13.76
N LYS A 73 -9.27 -4.83 -13.33
CA LYS A 73 -9.44 -6.02 -14.17
C LYS A 73 -10.88 -6.15 -14.70
N GLY A 74 -11.89 -5.97 -13.84
CA GLY A 74 -13.30 -6.01 -14.25
C GLY A 74 -13.73 -4.83 -15.14
N GLY A 75 -13.05 -3.68 -15.03
CA GLY A 75 -13.24 -2.54 -15.91
C GLY A 75 -12.51 -2.65 -17.25
N MET A 76 -11.38 -3.36 -17.29
CA MET A 76 -10.58 -3.58 -18.51
C MET A 76 -11.30 -4.53 -19.47
N GLU A 77 -12.01 -5.54 -18.94
CA GLU A 77 -12.82 -6.49 -19.73
C GLU A 77 -14.01 -5.83 -20.45
N LYS A 78 -14.43 -4.63 -20.00
CA LYS A 78 -15.51 -3.85 -20.61
C LYS A 78 -15.05 -2.80 -21.62
N ARG A 79 -13.73 -2.64 -21.85
CA ARG A 79 -13.24 -1.50 -22.62
C ARG A 79 -13.13 -1.72 -24.13
N ASP A 80 -13.22 -2.93 -24.64
CA ASP A 80 -13.24 -3.15 -26.09
C ASP A 80 -14.07 -4.40 -26.46
N ASN A 81 -15.39 -4.36 -26.24
CA ASN A 81 -16.26 -5.22 -27.05
C ASN A 81 -16.53 -4.45 -28.36
N PRO A 82 -15.94 -4.84 -29.50
CA PRO A 82 -16.16 -4.13 -30.77
C PRO A 82 -17.65 -3.99 -31.11
N ALA A 83 -18.50 -4.93 -30.65
CA ALA A 83 -19.93 -4.90 -30.90
C ALA A 83 -20.68 -3.70 -30.27
N ASP A 84 -20.13 -3.04 -29.25
CA ASP A 84 -20.81 -1.95 -28.51
C ASP A 84 -20.40 -0.54 -28.97
N VAL A 85 -19.51 -0.43 -29.97
CA VAL A 85 -19.16 0.87 -30.58
C VAL A 85 -20.18 1.21 -31.67
N PRO A 86 -20.87 2.37 -31.61
CA PRO A 86 -21.84 2.77 -32.63
C PRO A 86 -21.17 2.81 -34.00
N ALA A 87 -21.80 2.20 -35.01
CA ALA A 87 -21.25 2.00 -36.36
C ALA A 87 -20.74 3.28 -37.07
N SER A 88 -21.10 4.46 -36.56
CA SER A 88 -20.66 5.78 -37.00
C SER A 88 -19.24 6.17 -36.54
N ASP A 89 -18.75 5.62 -35.43
CA ASP A 89 -17.44 5.94 -34.83
C ASP A 89 -16.36 4.88 -35.09
N TRP A 90 -16.69 3.82 -35.85
CA TRP A 90 -15.73 2.81 -36.24
C TRP A 90 -14.73 3.35 -37.29
N PRO A 91 -13.42 3.41 -37.00
CA PRO A 91 -12.41 3.42 -38.04
C PRO A 91 -12.27 1.96 -38.49
N GLY A 92 -13.27 1.46 -39.22
CA GLY A 92 -13.51 0.01 -39.25
C GLY A 92 -13.73 -0.62 -40.61
N ARG A 93 -13.80 0.17 -41.68
CA ARG A 93 -13.80 -0.38 -43.05
C ARG A 93 -12.59 0.06 -43.88
N PHE A 94 -11.60 0.68 -43.26
CA PHE A 94 -10.35 0.99 -43.94
C PHE A 94 -9.32 -0.10 -43.65
N ARG A 95 -9.19 -1.06 -44.57
CA ARG A 95 -8.12 -2.08 -44.53
C ARG A 95 -6.77 -1.55 -45.03
N GLY A 96 -6.63 -0.23 -45.19
CA GLY A 96 -5.41 0.41 -45.67
C GLY A 96 -4.55 0.96 -44.53
N ARG A 97 -3.32 1.37 -44.88
CA ARG A 97 -2.41 2.11 -43.98
C ARG A 97 -2.80 3.57 -43.89
N CYS A 98 -2.78 4.11 -42.68
CA CYS A 98 -3.02 5.52 -42.39
C CYS A 98 -2.00 6.39 -43.11
N TRP A 99 -2.46 7.39 -43.87
CA TRP A 99 -1.58 8.31 -44.60
C TRP A 99 -0.77 9.27 -43.72
N ASN A 100 -1.01 9.30 -42.40
CA ASN A 100 -0.24 10.12 -41.46
C ASN A 100 0.88 9.31 -40.78
N CYS A 101 0.54 8.23 -40.07
CA CYS A 101 1.50 7.44 -39.30
C CYS A 101 1.90 6.12 -39.96
N GLY A 102 1.15 5.63 -40.96
CA GLY A 102 1.39 4.34 -41.59
C GLY A 102 0.68 3.15 -40.93
N ASP A 103 0.08 3.32 -39.76
CA ASP A 103 -0.62 2.25 -39.05
C ASP A 103 -1.93 1.85 -39.73
N LEU A 104 -2.33 0.60 -39.59
CA LEU A 104 -3.57 0.08 -40.18
C LEU A 104 -4.81 0.48 -39.37
N GLY A 105 -5.97 0.34 -40.00
CA GLY A 105 -7.26 0.45 -39.33
C GLY A 105 -7.83 1.86 -39.26
N HIS A 106 -7.10 2.92 -39.60
CA HIS A 106 -7.67 4.28 -39.60
C HIS A 106 -7.14 5.18 -40.72
N LEU A 107 -7.87 6.25 -41.02
CA LEU A 107 -7.46 7.28 -41.97
C LEU A 107 -6.83 8.48 -41.26
N ARG A 108 -6.08 9.32 -41.99
CA ARG A 108 -5.40 10.52 -41.47
C ARG A 108 -6.28 11.42 -40.60
N ARG A 109 -7.57 11.56 -40.95
CA ARG A 109 -8.56 12.36 -40.20
C ARG A 109 -8.90 11.81 -38.81
N HIS A 110 -8.67 10.51 -38.59
CA HIS A 110 -8.88 9.80 -37.32
C HIS A 110 -7.55 9.41 -36.66
N CYS A 111 -6.42 9.89 -37.17
CA CYS A 111 -5.11 9.60 -36.62
C CYS A 111 -4.88 10.43 -35.37
N ARG A 112 -4.52 9.77 -34.26
CA ARG A 112 -4.19 10.43 -32.99
C ARG A 112 -2.74 10.89 -32.91
N ALA A 113 -1.90 10.47 -33.86
CA ALA A 113 -0.52 10.94 -33.94
C ALA A 113 -0.46 12.40 -34.41
N PRO A 114 0.58 13.18 -34.01
CA PRO A 114 0.78 14.53 -34.52
C PRO A 114 0.82 14.52 -36.06
N LYS A 115 0.33 15.60 -36.67
CA LYS A 115 0.31 15.72 -38.13
C LYS A 115 1.76 15.74 -38.63
N MET A 116 2.14 14.73 -39.39
CA MET A 116 3.40 14.73 -40.11
C MET A 116 3.33 15.83 -41.16
N TYR A 117 4.08 16.91 -40.98
CA TYR A 117 4.35 17.85 -42.06
C TYR A 117 5.35 17.15 -42.97
N ARG A 118 4.87 16.57 -44.08
CA ARG A 118 5.80 16.18 -45.15
C ARG A 118 6.29 17.48 -45.78
N PRO A 119 7.57 17.85 -45.67
CA PRO A 119 8.10 18.90 -46.52
C PRO A 119 7.86 18.46 -47.96
N TYR A 120 7.36 19.38 -48.78
CA TYR A 120 7.10 19.17 -50.19
C TYR A 120 8.36 18.59 -50.83
N GLN A 121 8.30 17.33 -51.29
CA GLN A 121 9.42 16.72 -51.98
C GLN A 121 9.49 17.37 -53.35
N GLU A 122 10.53 18.15 -53.58
CA GLU A 122 10.81 18.92 -54.81
C GLU A 122 10.97 18.05 -56.07
N ASN A 123 10.97 16.72 -55.93
CA ASN A 123 11.05 15.79 -57.05
C ASN A 123 9.70 15.08 -57.20
N GLY A 124 8.87 15.59 -58.13
CA GLY A 124 7.46 15.24 -58.36
C GLY A 124 7.16 13.79 -58.74
N GLN A 125 7.46 12.84 -57.86
CA GLN A 125 7.08 11.44 -58.01
C GLN A 125 6.08 11.07 -56.91
N GLU A 126 4.80 11.13 -57.26
CA GLU A 126 3.69 10.71 -56.40
C GLU A 126 3.87 9.23 -56.01
N PRO A 127 3.67 8.84 -54.73
CA PRO A 127 3.61 7.43 -54.38
C PRO A 127 2.32 6.84 -54.99
N GLY A 128 2.51 5.91 -55.92
CA GLY A 128 1.48 5.24 -56.70
C GLY A 128 0.29 4.72 -55.89
N ARG A 129 -0.86 4.77 -56.56
CA ARG A 129 -2.20 4.33 -56.13
C ARG A 129 -2.26 2.86 -55.73
#